data_AF-A0A9W9ZSX4-F1
#
_entry.id   AF-A0A9W9ZSX4-F1
#
_cell.length_a   1.000
_cell.length_b   1.000
_cell.length_c   1.000
_cell.angle_alpha   90.00
_cell.angle_beta   90.00
_cell.angle_gamma   90.00
#
_symmetry.space_group_name_H-M   'P 1'
#
loop_
_entity.id
_entity.type
_entity.pdbx_description
1 polymer ?
#
loop_
_entity_poly.entity_id
_entity_poly.type
_entity_poly.pdbx_seq_one_letter_code
_entity_poly.pdbx_strand_id
1 'polypeptide(L)'
;MEPTKSTDVMVIDGPDIKFGSSHKKERFFSLIVLIVGLIFLAVGITLIVVAAFNKKNEESSDSISKPTSSVPSRCDFSEEAKRVGLAEFLARVKTTYYKLHPYNVHWDPDVTEDRVKVEYVAHDPTPSVIKKRTDTALALLKEINDKTINTDALKPRERKALAQVKHYLQHMFGRPYDVNYYAGDWMLGPNWFCWNDICNHGYGVRNGLGSYHKPYNASDVELIKTKLKTHKAGILQYIDNMKMGVRKGMVRSVEECQAGINSIKRDYLNVSLYNATGVLKTWFVQPLLDPDYYSNITEDIDNEWKAKHGGKNVSETIKEYLVTYLGEPLDQLLRYVENEHIRHCVPSNVSSGLANLPLKYVWFDGKENKSWPTDPTLPTGEPLNGSQAYPKSCRFSQQTP
;
A
#
# COMPACT_ATOMS: atom_id res chain seq x y z
N MET A 1 -30.53 46.30 41.08
CA MET A 1 -29.06 46.39 41.23
C MET A 1 -28.60 45.00 41.63
N GLU A 2 -27.77 44.36 40.80
CA GLU A 2 -27.35 42.93 40.85
C GLU A 2 -26.94 42.43 42.24
N PRO A 3 -26.85 41.10 42.53
CA PRO A 3 -26.95 39.89 41.68
C PRO A 3 -27.98 38.87 42.27
N THR A 4 -28.27 37.66 41.78
CA THR A 4 -27.46 36.42 41.79
C THR A 4 -28.35 35.23 41.39
N LYS A 5 -27.76 34.23 40.69
CA LYS A 5 -28.06 32.77 40.71
C LYS A 5 -29.50 32.30 40.95
N SER A 6 -30.04 31.52 40.01
CA SER A 6 -30.34 30.10 40.21
C SER A 6 -30.92 29.48 38.94
N THR A 7 -30.40 28.30 38.62
CA THR A 7 -30.91 27.25 37.74
C THR A 7 -32.43 27.14 37.69
N ASP A 8 -33.00 27.26 36.48
CA ASP A 8 -34.31 26.69 36.13
C ASP A 8 -34.10 25.42 35.31
N VAL A 9 -34.64 24.33 35.85
CA VAL A 9 -34.82 23.02 35.24
C VAL A 9 -36.30 22.92 34.88
N MET A 10 -36.64 22.72 33.60
CA MET A 10 -37.88 22.04 33.20
C MET A 10 -37.66 21.32 31.86
N VAL A 11 -37.48 19.99 31.89
CA VAL A 11 -38.44 18.91 31.53
C VAL A 11 -38.48 18.63 30.02
N ILE A 12 -38.21 17.37 29.64
CA ILE A 12 -39.09 16.47 28.85
C ILE A 12 -38.55 15.02 28.96
N ASP A 13 -39.38 14.20 29.60
CA ASP A 13 -39.64 12.74 29.53
C ASP A 13 -38.53 11.72 29.19
N GLY A 14 -38.25 10.86 30.18
CA GLY A 14 -37.70 9.51 29.99
C GLY A 14 -38.78 8.45 30.28
N PRO A 15 -38.76 7.28 29.63
CA PRO A 15 -39.78 6.25 29.82
C PRO A 15 -39.60 5.48 31.14
N ASP A 16 -40.73 5.26 31.82
CA ASP A 16 -40.89 4.40 32.99
C ASP A 16 -40.44 2.95 32.72
N ILE A 17 -39.58 2.40 33.59
CA ILE A 17 -39.33 0.95 33.65
C ILE A 17 -39.55 0.45 35.08
N LYS A 18 -40.63 -0.34 35.23
CA LYS A 18 -41.01 -1.07 36.43
C LYS A 18 -40.00 -2.17 36.75
N PHE A 19 -39.47 -2.19 37.98
CA PHE A 19 -38.66 -3.29 38.49
C PHE A 19 -39.52 -4.51 38.83
N GLY A 20 -39.33 -5.61 38.09
CA GLY A 20 -39.94 -6.91 38.34
C GLY A 20 -38.90 -8.04 38.43
N SER A 21 -38.81 -8.68 39.61
CA SER A 21 -38.48 -10.09 39.91
C SER A 21 -37.50 -10.94 39.04
N SER A 22 -36.45 -10.39 38.41
CA SER A 22 -35.56 -11.17 37.51
C SER A 22 -34.22 -11.69 38.12
N HIS A 23 -33.93 -11.51 39.41
CA HIS A 23 -32.57 -11.81 39.91
C HIS A 23 -32.19 -13.30 40.10
N LYS A 24 -33.14 -14.25 40.09
CA LYS A 24 -32.84 -15.69 40.27
C LYS A 24 -32.44 -16.39 38.96
N LYS A 25 -32.95 -15.96 37.81
CA LYS A 25 -32.65 -16.59 36.51
C LYS A 25 -31.26 -16.21 35.97
N GLU A 26 -30.84 -14.97 36.18
CA GLU A 26 -29.52 -14.48 35.73
C GLU A 26 -28.34 -15.12 36.47
N ARG A 27 -28.50 -15.38 37.78
CA ARG A 27 -27.49 -16.11 38.56
C ARG A 27 -27.34 -17.57 38.13
N PHE A 28 -28.45 -18.22 37.75
CA PHE A 28 -28.43 -19.59 37.25
C PHE A 28 -27.75 -19.69 35.86
N PHE A 29 -28.05 -18.74 34.96
CA PHE A 29 -27.39 -18.66 33.65
C PHE A 29 -25.88 -18.35 33.77
N SER A 30 -25.48 -17.45 34.67
CA SER A 30 -24.06 -17.14 34.88
C SER A 30 -23.27 -18.35 35.42
N LEU A 31 -23.90 -19.16 36.29
CA LEU A 31 -23.30 -20.40 36.80
C LEU A 31 -23.11 -21.45 35.69
N ILE A 32 -24.07 -21.59 34.77
CA ILE A 32 -23.96 -22.50 33.62
C ILE A 32 -22.82 -22.05 32.70
N VAL A 33 -22.72 -20.76 32.39
CA VAL A 33 -21.65 -20.22 31.53
C VAL A 33 -20.27 -20.42 32.16
N LEU A 34 -20.13 -20.26 33.48
CA LEU A 34 -18.90 -20.55 34.21
C LEU A 34 -18.50 -22.04 34.14
N ILE A 35 -19.47 -22.94 34.31
CA ILE A 35 -19.22 -24.40 34.23
C ILE A 35 -18.79 -24.78 32.80
N VAL A 36 -19.46 -24.26 31.78
CA VAL A 36 -19.11 -24.50 30.37
C VAL A 36 -17.72 -23.93 30.04
N GLY A 37 -17.40 -22.74 30.55
CA GLY A 37 -16.07 -22.14 30.40
C GLY A 37 -14.95 -22.98 31.02
N LEU A 38 -15.20 -23.55 32.20
CA LEU A 38 -14.23 -24.45 32.87
C LEU A 38 -14.02 -25.76 32.10
N ILE A 39 -15.06 -26.30 31.47
CA ILE A 39 -14.95 -27.50 30.62
C ILE A 39 -14.08 -27.19 29.38
N PHE A 40 -14.32 -26.07 28.70
CA PHE A 40 -13.49 -25.68 27.55
C PHE A 40 -12.03 -25.42 27.94
N LEU A 41 -11.80 -24.86 29.13
CA LEU A 41 -10.44 -24.61 29.63
C LEU A 41 -9.72 -25.93 29.95
N ALA A 42 -10.41 -26.89 30.57
CA ALA A 42 -9.87 -28.23 30.84
C ALA A 42 -9.53 -28.99 29.54
N VAL A 43 -10.42 -28.94 28.54
CA VAL A 43 -10.20 -29.54 27.21
C VAL A 43 -9.04 -28.86 26.49
N GLY A 44 -8.97 -27.53 26.55
CA GLY A 44 -7.86 -26.76 25.98
C GLY A 44 -6.50 -27.16 26.58
N ILE A 45 -6.42 -27.29 27.91
CA ILE A 45 -5.20 -27.75 28.59
C ILE A 45 -4.87 -29.19 28.20
N THR A 46 -5.84 -30.10 28.14
CA THR A 46 -5.57 -31.49 27.73
C THR A 46 -5.04 -31.57 26.30
N LEU A 47 -5.58 -30.77 25.37
CA LEU A 47 -5.10 -30.72 23.99
C LEU A 47 -3.67 -30.15 23.89
N ILE A 48 -3.34 -29.12 24.68
CA ILE A 48 -1.98 -28.56 24.74
C ILE A 48 -0.99 -29.59 25.31
N VAL A 49 -1.39 -30.32 26.36
CA VAL A 49 -0.57 -31.38 26.97
C VAL A 49 -0.35 -32.54 25.98
N VAL A 50 -1.39 -33.01 25.29
CA VAL A 50 -1.26 -34.05 24.26
C VAL A 50 -0.37 -33.58 23.09
N ALA A 51 -0.48 -32.32 22.66
CA ALA A 51 0.39 -31.76 21.64
C ALA A 51 1.85 -31.67 22.11
N ALA A 52 2.09 -31.32 23.37
CA ALA A 52 3.44 -31.28 23.96
C ALA A 52 4.06 -32.68 24.13
N PHE A 53 3.26 -33.69 24.50
CA PHE A 53 3.72 -35.09 24.56
C PHE A 53 3.99 -35.67 23.17
N ASN A 54 3.18 -35.35 22.16
CA ASN A 54 3.44 -35.74 20.78
C ASN A 54 4.73 -35.08 20.23
N LYS A 55 5.02 -33.83 20.62
CA LYS A 55 6.25 -33.14 20.24
C LYS A 55 7.49 -33.74 20.92
N LYS A 56 7.37 -34.20 22.17
CA LYS A 56 8.48 -34.90 22.88
C LYS A 56 8.77 -36.29 22.32
N ASN A 57 7.75 -36.98 21.79
CA ASN A 57 7.94 -38.30 21.18
C ASN A 57 8.58 -38.24 19.77
N GLU A 58 8.62 -37.08 19.12
CA GLU A 58 9.38 -36.88 17.86
C GLU A 58 10.89 -36.65 18.09
N GLU A 59 11.31 -36.19 19.28
CA GLU A 59 12.73 -35.91 19.59
C GLU A 59 13.47 -37.07 20.27
N SER A 60 12.87 -38.26 20.38
CA SER A 60 13.51 -39.42 21.01
C SER A 60 13.33 -40.71 20.21
N SER A 61 13.95 -40.77 19.03
CA SER A 61 14.27 -42.04 18.38
C SER A 61 15.52 -41.92 17.49
N ASP A 62 16.68 -41.76 18.13
CA ASP A 62 17.96 -41.90 17.44
C ASP A 62 18.55 -43.28 17.77
N SER A 63 18.32 -44.26 16.88
CA SER A 63 19.28 -45.34 16.59
C SER A 63 18.80 -46.28 15.48
N ILE A 64 19.57 -46.27 14.38
CA ILE A 64 19.98 -47.39 13.52
C ILE A 64 18.86 -48.19 12.81
N SER A 65 18.60 -47.84 11.55
CA SER A 65 18.91 -48.69 10.38
C SER A 65 18.33 -48.05 9.11
N LYS A 66 19.14 -47.95 8.04
CA LYS A 66 18.67 -47.55 6.71
C LYS A 66 17.77 -48.67 6.14
N PRO A 67 16.61 -48.30 5.63
CA PRO A 67 16.21 -48.75 4.30
C PRO A 67 16.09 -47.55 3.36
N THR A 68 16.68 -47.72 2.18
CA THR A 68 16.66 -46.82 1.06
C THR A 68 15.25 -46.73 0.48
N SER A 69 14.44 -45.84 1.01
CA SER A 69 13.34 -45.21 0.30
C SER A 69 13.12 -43.86 0.96
N SER A 70 13.61 -42.80 0.33
CA SER A 70 13.32 -41.44 0.77
C SER A 70 11.81 -41.26 0.77
N VAL A 71 11.18 -41.39 1.94
CA VAL A 71 9.80 -40.95 2.13
C VAL A 71 9.80 -39.49 1.69
N PRO A 72 9.06 -39.12 0.62
CA PRO A 72 9.02 -37.73 0.19
C PRO A 72 8.61 -36.91 1.41
N SER A 73 9.41 -35.89 1.74
CA SER A 73 9.06 -35.02 2.84
C SER A 73 7.64 -34.50 2.59
N ARG A 74 6.84 -34.36 3.65
CA ARG A 74 5.45 -33.89 3.57
C ARG A 74 5.33 -32.58 2.76
N CYS A 75 6.41 -31.81 2.69
CA CYS A 75 6.54 -30.53 2.01
C CYS A 75 7.10 -30.62 0.58
N ASP A 76 7.60 -31.78 0.12
CA ASP A 76 8.21 -31.91 -1.20
C ASP A 76 7.20 -31.68 -2.32
N PHE A 77 7.61 -31.00 -3.38
CA PHE A 77 6.78 -30.79 -4.58
C PHE A 77 6.37 -32.11 -5.24
N SER A 78 5.18 -32.15 -5.84
CA SER A 78 4.77 -33.27 -6.70
C SER A 78 5.69 -33.41 -7.91
N GLU A 79 5.71 -34.61 -8.52
CA GLU A 79 6.47 -34.83 -9.75
C GLU A 79 6.01 -33.91 -10.89
N GLU A 80 4.72 -33.60 -10.95
CA GLU A 80 4.19 -32.63 -11.91
C GLU A 80 4.73 -31.22 -11.63
N ALA A 81 4.72 -30.78 -10.36
CA ALA A 81 5.23 -29.47 -9.99
C ALA A 81 6.74 -29.32 -10.25
N LYS A 82 7.51 -30.40 -10.06
CA LYS A 82 8.93 -30.47 -10.46
C LYS A 82 9.09 -30.40 -11.98
N ARG A 83 8.32 -31.22 -12.73
CA ARG A 83 8.37 -31.28 -14.21
C ARG A 83 8.13 -29.91 -14.84
N VAL A 84 7.19 -29.13 -14.32
CA VAL A 84 6.86 -27.80 -14.87
C VAL A 84 7.70 -26.67 -14.27
N GLY A 85 8.57 -26.96 -13.30
CA GLY A 85 9.41 -25.98 -12.62
C GLY A 85 8.61 -24.98 -11.78
N LEU A 86 7.52 -25.40 -11.12
CA LEU A 86 6.61 -24.50 -10.40
C LEU A 86 7.34 -23.74 -9.27
N ALA A 87 8.21 -24.42 -8.52
CA ALA A 87 8.96 -23.81 -7.42
C ALA A 87 9.88 -22.67 -7.90
N GLU A 88 10.66 -22.93 -8.94
CA GLU A 88 11.56 -21.96 -9.56
C GLU A 88 10.77 -20.78 -10.15
N PHE A 89 9.65 -21.06 -10.81
CA PHE A 89 8.78 -20.02 -11.34
C PHE A 89 8.25 -19.09 -10.24
N LEU A 90 7.76 -19.64 -9.13
CA LEU A 90 7.26 -18.85 -7.99
C LEU A 90 8.38 -17.99 -7.37
N ALA A 91 9.58 -18.56 -7.18
CA ALA A 91 10.74 -17.81 -6.69
C ALA A 91 11.10 -16.67 -7.65
N ARG A 92 11.11 -16.92 -8.97
CA ARG A 92 11.39 -15.90 -9.98
C ARG A 92 10.32 -14.80 -9.99
N VAL A 93 9.04 -15.12 -9.80
CA VAL A 93 7.97 -14.11 -9.66
C VAL A 93 8.23 -13.22 -8.44
N LYS A 94 8.60 -13.79 -7.29
CA LYS A 94 8.96 -13.02 -6.09
C LYS A 94 10.15 -12.09 -6.35
N THR A 95 11.25 -12.62 -6.88
CA THR A 95 12.45 -11.81 -7.20
C THR A 95 12.13 -10.70 -8.21
N THR A 96 11.33 -11.01 -9.23
CA THR A 96 10.90 -10.02 -10.24
C THR A 96 10.05 -8.93 -9.62
N TYR A 97 9.17 -9.27 -8.67
CA TYR A 97 8.36 -8.27 -7.96
C TYR A 97 9.24 -7.23 -7.26
N TYR A 98 10.16 -7.64 -6.39
CA TYR A 98 10.99 -6.67 -5.64
C TYR A 98 11.95 -5.89 -6.55
N LYS A 99 12.45 -6.50 -7.63
CA LYS A 99 13.23 -5.79 -8.66
C LYS A 99 12.44 -4.66 -9.33
N LEU A 100 11.14 -4.84 -9.52
CA LEU A 100 10.26 -3.86 -10.16
C LEU A 100 9.61 -2.89 -9.17
N HIS A 101 9.61 -3.23 -7.87
CA HIS A 101 9.03 -2.46 -6.78
C HIS A 101 10.09 -2.18 -5.71
N PRO A 102 11.20 -1.49 -6.04
CA PRO A 102 12.27 -1.20 -5.08
C PRO A 102 11.78 -0.38 -3.88
N TYR A 103 10.69 0.38 -4.05
CA TYR A 103 10.00 1.09 -2.97
C TYR A 103 9.37 0.17 -1.91
N ASN A 104 9.20 -1.11 -2.22
CA ASN A 104 8.71 -2.14 -1.29
C ASN A 104 9.82 -3.10 -0.84
N VAL A 105 11.10 -2.85 -1.14
CA VAL A 105 12.20 -3.79 -0.79
C VAL A 105 12.23 -4.12 0.70
N HIS A 106 11.87 -3.16 1.55
CA HIS A 106 11.80 -3.32 3.01
C HIS A 106 10.68 -4.27 3.48
N TRP A 107 9.75 -4.65 2.60
CA TRP A 107 8.72 -5.66 2.85
C TRP A 107 9.10 -7.04 2.34
N ASP A 108 10.29 -7.24 1.76
CA ASP A 108 10.74 -8.59 1.42
C ASP A 108 11.10 -9.35 2.70
N PRO A 109 10.48 -10.50 2.98
CA PRO A 109 10.80 -11.29 4.18
C PRO A 109 12.26 -11.77 4.22
N ASP A 110 12.96 -11.79 3.08
CA ASP A 110 14.36 -12.21 2.99
C ASP A 110 15.30 -10.99 2.86
N VAL A 111 14.88 -9.79 3.27
CA VAL A 111 15.69 -8.56 3.13
C VAL A 111 16.74 -8.42 4.22
N THR A 112 17.89 -7.86 3.85
CA THR A 112 18.92 -7.37 4.78
C THR A 112 18.92 -5.85 4.82
N GLU A 113 19.39 -5.25 5.91
CA GLU A 113 19.52 -3.80 6.03
C GLU A 113 20.32 -3.19 4.87
N ASP A 114 21.46 -3.81 4.51
CA ASP A 114 22.29 -3.38 3.40
C ASP A 114 21.55 -3.40 2.07
N ARG A 115 20.71 -4.42 1.84
CA ARG A 115 19.90 -4.48 0.61
C ARG A 115 18.89 -3.35 0.55
N VAL A 116 18.28 -2.96 1.68
CA VAL A 116 17.39 -1.79 1.71
C VAL A 116 18.17 -0.51 1.39
N LYS A 117 19.34 -0.29 2.02
CA LYS A 117 20.17 0.91 1.77
C LYS A 117 20.52 1.08 0.28
N VAL A 118 20.89 -0.03 -0.37
CA VAL A 118 21.25 -0.03 -1.79
C VAL A 118 20.02 0.13 -2.68
N GLU A 119 19.03 -0.75 -2.54
CA GLU A 119 17.97 -0.92 -3.54
C GLU A 119 16.78 0.03 -3.35
N TYR A 120 16.50 0.47 -2.12
CA TYR A 120 15.31 1.28 -1.86
C TYR A 120 15.36 2.59 -2.66
N VAL A 121 14.28 2.89 -3.39
CA VAL A 121 13.99 4.21 -3.97
C VAL A 121 12.49 4.44 -3.87
N ALA A 122 12.05 5.69 -3.89
CA ALA A 122 10.62 6.00 -3.84
C ALA A 122 9.86 5.42 -5.04
N HIS A 123 8.54 5.29 -4.90
CA HIS A 123 7.70 4.86 -6.01
C HIS A 123 7.82 5.83 -7.19
N ASP A 124 8.14 5.27 -8.35
CA ASP A 124 8.20 5.98 -9.63
C ASP A 124 6.92 5.71 -10.43
N PRO A 125 6.05 6.72 -10.62
CA PRO A 125 4.83 6.63 -11.41
C PRO A 125 5.02 7.07 -12.87
N THR A 126 6.25 7.21 -13.38
CA THR A 126 6.48 7.54 -14.79
C THR A 126 5.84 6.45 -15.69
N PRO A 127 5.15 6.83 -16.80
CA PRO A 127 4.43 5.89 -17.63
C PRO A 127 5.27 4.72 -18.15
N SER A 128 6.55 4.95 -18.47
CA SER A 128 7.47 3.89 -18.90
C SER A 128 7.74 2.84 -17.83
N VAL A 129 7.79 3.24 -16.55
CA VAL A 129 7.99 2.33 -15.41
C VAL A 129 6.72 1.53 -15.15
N ILE A 130 5.54 2.17 -15.20
CA ILE A 130 4.25 1.50 -15.11
C ILE A 130 4.09 0.48 -16.24
N LYS A 131 4.44 0.85 -17.48
CA LYS A 131 4.44 -0.05 -18.64
C LYS A 131 5.36 -1.24 -18.42
N LYS A 132 6.60 -1.02 -18.00
CA LYS A 132 7.55 -2.10 -17.72
C LYS A 132 7.02 -3.10 -16.69
N ARG A 133 6.40 -2.61 -15.60
CA ARG A 133 5.75 -3.46 -14.59
C ARG A 133 4.62 -4.27 -15.21
N THR A 134 3.77 -3.61 -16.00
CA THR A 134 2.61 -4.21 -16.67
C THR A 134 3.02 -5.30 -17.64
N ASP A 135 3.93 -4.98 -18.57
CA ASP A 135 4.43 -5.91 -19.59
C ASP A 135 5.10 -7.13 -18.94
N THR A 136 5.90 -6.91 -17.89
CA THR A 136 6.60 -8.01 -17.21
C THR A 136 5.62 -8.96 -16.51
N ALA A 137 4.59 -8.42 -15.82
CA ALA A 137 3.56 -9.24 -15.19
C ALA A 137 2.80 -10.07 -16.22
N LEU A 138 2.40 -9.46 -17.34
CA LEU A 138 1.68 -10.15 -18.42
C LEU A 138 2.56 -11.18 -19.14
N ALA A 139 3.85 -10.90 -19.32
CA ALA A 139 4.79 -11.87 -19.90
C ALA A 139 4.96 -13.11 -19.01
N LEU A 140 5.10 -12.93 -17.69
CA LEU A 140 5.14 -14.04 -16.73
C LEU A 140 3.82 -14.82 -16.71
N LEU A 141 2.69 -14.11 -16.79
CA LEU A 141 1.37 -14.75 -16.88
C LEU A 141 1.24 -15.60 -18.15
N LYS A 142 1.69 -15.07 -19.29
CA LYS A 142 1.72 -15.79 -20.55
C LYS A 142 2.60 -17.03 -20.44
N GLU A 143 3.80 -16.89 -19.88
CA GLU A 143 4.73 -18.01 -19.67
C GLU A 143 4.08 -19.18 -18.92
N ILE A 144 3.42 -18.91 -17.78
CA ILE A 144 2.80 -19.98 -16.97
C ILE A 144 1.50 -20.53 -17.60
N ASN A 145 0.81 -19.74 -18.42
CA ASN A 145 -0.38 -20.19 -19.15
C ASN A 145 -0.04 -21.04 -20.37
N ASP A 146 1.10 -20.79 -21.01
CA ASP A 146 1.58 -21.57 -22.16
C ASP A 146 2.12 -22.95 -21.74
N LYS A 147 2.36 -23.19 -20.46
CA LYS A 147 2.74 -24.52 -19.94
C LYS A 147 1.54 -25.47 -19.90
N THR A 148 1.71 -26.67 -20.46
CA THR A 148 0.79 -27.79 -20.23
C THR A 148 1.01 -28.33 -18.82
N ILE A 149 0.09 -28.02 -17.91
CA ILE A 149 0.14 -28.44 -16.49
C ILE A 149 -1.03 -29.38 -16.22
N ASN A 150 -0.75 -30.60 -15.76
CA ASN A 150 -1.77 -31.53 -15.28
C ASN A 150 -2.17 -31.13 -13.85
N THR A 151 -3.25 -30.34 -13.73
CA THR A 151 -3.72 -29.83 -12.44
C THR A 151 -4.12 -30.92 -11.45
N ASP A 152 -4.55 -32.09 -11.94
CA ASP A 152 -4.97 -33.21 -11.09
C ASP A 152 -3.77 -33.93 -10.47
N ALA A 153 -2.61 -33.88 -11.14
CA ALA A 153 -1.34 -34.40 -10.63
C ALA A 153 -0.63 -33.46 -9.65
N LEU A 154 -1.12 -32.22 -9.48
CA LEU A 154 -0.62 -31.29 -8.46
C LEU A 154 -1.21 -31.62 -7.08
N LYS A 155 -0.45 -31.33 -6.01
CA LYS A 155 -0.97 -31.33 -4.64
C LYS A 155 -1.92 -30.13 -4.44
N PRO A 156 -2.87 -30.19 -3.48
CA PRO A 156 -3.80 -29.09 -3.23
C PRO A 156 -3.12 -27.71 -3.02
N ARG A 157 -2.01 -27.66 -2.28
CA ARG A 157 -1.24 -26.43 -2.06
C ARG A 157 -0.59 -25.88 -3.34
N GLU A 158 -0.20 -26.75 -4.27
CA GLU A 158 0.43 -26.38 -5.53
C GLU A 158 -0.62 -25.86 -6.51
N ARG A 159 -1.81 -26.48 -6.55
CA ARG A 159 -2.97 -25.92 -7.28
C ARG A 159 -3.32 -24.53 -6.75
N LYS A 160 -3.35 -24.36 -5.43
CA LYS A 160 -3.58 -23.05 -4.81
C LYS A 160 -2.51 -22.05 -5.23
N ALA A 161 -1.23 -22.41 -5.12
CA ALA A 161 -0.12 -21.53 -5.52
C ALA A 161 -0.18 -21.16 -7.01
N LEU A 162 -0.51 -22.12 -7.89
CA LEU A 162 -0.68 -21.89 -9.33
C LEU A 162 -1.83 -20.92 -9.61
N ALA A 163 -2.99 -21.10 -8.96
CA ALA A 163 -4.12 -20.19 -9.11
C ALA A 163 -3.78 -18.79 -8.58
N GLN A 164 -3.16 -18.70 -7.41
CA GLN A 164 -2.76 -17.44 -6.79
C GLN A 164 -1.74 -16.69 -7.65
N VAL A 165 -0.71 -17.35 -8.19
CA VAL A 165 0.29 -16.67 -9.00
C VAL A 165 -0.29 -16.18 -10.34
N LYS A 166 -1.18 -16.96 -10.97
CA LYS A 166 -1.90 -16.51 -12.17
C LYS A 166 -2.75 -15.28 -11.87
N HIS A 167 -3.53 -15.32 -10.79
CA HIS A 167 -4.33 -14.19 -10.36
C HIS A 167 -3.49 -12.95 -10.03
N TYR A 168 -2.40 -13.15 -9.29
CA TYR A 168 -1.45 -12.11 -8.90
C TYR A 168 -0.84 -11.42 -10.13
N LEU A 169 -0.38 -12.19 -11.12
CA LEU A 169 0.22 -11.66 -12.35
C LEU A 169 -0.82 -11.01 -13.29
N GLN A 170 -2.02 -11.59 -13.38
CA GLN A 170 -3.14 -11.03 -14.15
C GLN A 170 -3.53 -9.64 -13.67
N HIS A 171 -3.32 -9.34 -12.40
CA HIS A 171 -3.60 -8.05 -11.79
C HIS A 171 -2.31 -7.33 -11.40
N MET A 172 -1.28 -7.35 -12.25
CA MET A 172 -0.07 -6.53 -12.10
C MET A 172 0.58 -6.66 -10.72
N PHE A 173 0.86 -7.90 -10.33
CA PHE A 173 1.38 -8.24 -9.00
C PHE A 173 0.40 -7.88 -7.87
N GLY A 174 -0.88 -8.26 -8.04
CA GLY A 174 -1.92 -8.15 -7.00
C GLY A 174 -2.48 -6.74 -6.80
N ARG A 175 -2.29 -5.86 -7.78
CA ARG A 175 -2.73 -4.46 -7.81
C ARG A 175 -3.61 -4.23 -9.05
N PRO A 176 -4.94 -4.41 -8.92
CA PRO A 176 -5.88 -4.33 -10.05
C PRO A 176 -6.22 -2.89 -10.48
N TYR A 177 -5.86 -1.89 -9.69
CA TYR A 177 -6.15 -0.48 -9.91
C TYR A 177 -4.86 0.34 -9.94
N ASP A 178 -4.86 1.39 -10.76
CA ASP A 178 -3.88 2.50 -10.79
C ASP A 178 -2.44 2.11 -11.14
N VAL A 179 -2.19 0.85 -11.51
CA VAL A 179 -0.86 0.35 -11.91
C VAL A 179 -0.85 -0.40 -13.24
N ASN A 180 -2.02 -0.63 -13.84
CA ASN A 180 -2.12 -1.25 -15.16
C ASN A 180 -1.94 -0.17 -16.22
N TYR A 181 -0.80 -0.18 -16.90
CA TYR A 181 -0.47 0.80 -17.93
C TYR A 181 -1.58 0.94 -18.98
N TYR A 182 -2.09 -0.21 -19.44
CA TYR A 182 -3.09 -0.30 -20.51
C TYR A 182 -4.51 0.06 -20.06
N ALA A 183 -4.78 0.17 -18.75
CA ALA A 183 -6.06 0.64 -18.24
C ALA A 183 -6.16 2.17 -18.23
N GLY A 184 -5.03 2.86 -18.11
CA GLY A 184 -4.97 4.33 -18.03
C GLY A 184 -5.54 4.93 -16.74
N ASP A 185 -5.95 4.11 -15.78
CA ASP A 185 -6.51 4.55 -14.50
C ASP A 185 -5.49 5.27 -13.61
N TRP A 186 -4.19 4.97 -13.79
CA TRP A 186 -3.06 5.70 -13.20
C TRP A 186 -3.02 7.21 -13.51
N MET A 187 -3.81 7.69 -14.47
CA MET A 187 -3.97 9.12 -14.81
C MET A 187 -5.14 9.81 -14.08
N LEU A 188 -6.02 9.05 -13.42
CA LEU A 188 -7.28 9.55 -12.87
C LEU A 188 -7.14 10.31 -11.55
N GLY A 189 -5.94 10.34 -10.97
CA GLY A 189 -5.71 10.95 -9.67
C GLY A 189 -6.29 10.15 -8.50
N PRO A 190 -6.26 10.74 -7.28
CA PRO A 190 -6.68 10.05 -6.07
C PRO A 190 -8.16 9.67 -6.13
N ASN A 191 -8.52 8.56 -5.49
CA ASN A 191 -9.89 8.06 -5.40
C ASN A 191 -10.33 8.00 -3.92
N TRP A 192 -11.61 7.72 -3.68
CA TRP A 192 -12.18 7.60 -2.34
C TRP A 192 -11.46 6.61 -1.42
N PHE A 193 -10.96 5.50 -1.97
CA PHE A 193 -10.29 4.47 -1.19
C PHE A 193 -8.87 4.88 -0.78
N CYS A 194 -8.21 5.73 -1.58
CA CYS A 194 -6.82 6.15 -1.40
C CYS A 194 -5.87 4.95 -1.16
N TRP A 195 -6.03 3.87 -1.93
CA TRP A 195 -5.15 2.70 -1.83
C TRP A 195 -3.91 2.82 -2.71
N ASN A 196 -3.85 3.85 -3.54
CA ASN A 196 -2.80 4.11 -4.51
C ASN A 196 -1.46 4.40 -3.80
N ASP A 197 -0.34 4.22 -4.52
CA ASP A 197 1.00 4.45 -3.96
C ASP A 197 1.22 5.89 -3.48
N ILE A 198 0.52 6.88 -4.06
CA ILE A 198 0.60 8.27 -3.58
C ILE A 198 -0.02 8.44 -2.19
N CYS A 199 -0.99 7.63 -1.79
CA CYS A 199 -1.63 7.70 -0.47
C CYS A 199 -0.79 6.93 0.56
N ASN A 200 -0.19 5.81 0.13
CA ASN A 200 0.71 5.00 0.95
C ASN A 200 2.17 5.46 0.96
N HIS A 201 2.49 6.61 0.33
CA HIS A 201 3.85 7.10 0.15
C HIS A 201 4.61 7.29 1.48
N GLY A 202 3.89 7.64 2.56
CA GLY A 202 4.46 7.77 3.90
C GLY A 202 5.14 6.50 4.42
N TYR A 203 4.64 5.31 4.07
CA TYR A 203 5.28 4.04 4.46
C TYR A 203 6.67 3.91 3.87
N GLY A 204 6.87 4.35 2.62
CA GLY A 204 8.19 4.37 1.99
C GLY A 204 9.17 5.25 2.77
N VAL A 205 8.75 6.44 3.19
CA VAL A 205 9.61 7.34 3.99
C VAL A 205 9.93 6.72 5.35
N ARG A 206 8.92 6.26 6.09
CA ARG A 206 9.10 5.72 7.44
C ARG A 206 9.95 4.47 7.44
N ASN A 207 9.59 3.50 6.62
CA ASN A 207 10.24 2.21 6.62
C ASN A 207 11.54 2.33 5.84
N GLY A 208 11.47 2.76 4.58
CA GLY A 208 12.63 2.87 3.70
C GLY A 208 13.74 3.74 4.27
N LEU A 209 13.44 4.96 4.72
CA LEU A 209 14.46 5.87 5.28
C LEU A 209 14.54 5.77 6.81
N GLY A 210 13.42 5.98 7.49
CA GLY A 210 13.41 6.08 8.95
C GLY A 210 13.88 4.82 9.69
N SER A 211 13.68 3.63 9.11
CA SER A 211 14.05 2.36 9.77
C SER A 211 15.39 1.78 9.31
N TYR A 212 15.80 2.03 8.07
CA TYR A 212 16.97 1.38 7.46
C TYR A 212 18.11 2.33 7.05
N HIS A 213 17.92 3.65 7.09
CA HIS A 213 18.94 4.62 6.66
C HIS A 213 19.47 5.50 7.81
N LYS A 214 19.54 4.94 9.03
CA LYS A 214 20.19 5.60 10.16
C LYS A 214 21.64 5.99 9.77
N PRO A 215 22.02 7.27 9.77
CA PRO A 215 23.31 7.71 9.23
C PRO A 215 24.46 7.49 10.23
N TYR A 216 25.60 7.01 9.72
CA TYR A 216 26.86 6.82 10.45
C TYR A 216 27.93 7.82 10.04
N ASN A 217 27.78 8.44 8.87
CA ASN A 217 28.75 9.37 8.31
C ASN A 217 28.09 10.36 7.34
N ALA A 218 28.86 11.35 6.88
CA ALA A 218 28.40 12.36 5.93
C ALA A 218 27.86 11.77 4.60
N SER A 219 28.41 10.64 4.13
CA SER A 219 27.94 10.00 2.89
C SER A 219 26.55 9.39 3.06
N ASP A 220 26.22 8.86 4.25
CA ASP A 220 24.87 8.38 4.54
C ASP A 220 23.85 9.53 4.54
N VAL A 221 24.23 10.71 5.03
CA VAL A 221 23.37 11.90 5.01
C VAL A 221 23.07 12.34 3.56
N GLU A 222 24.08 12.34 2.68
CA GLU A 222 23.90 12.60 1.25
C GLU A 222 23.09 11.50 0.55
N LEU A 223 23.21 10.24 0.99
CA LEU A 223 22.37 9.16 0.50
C LEU A 223 20.90 9.42 0.84
N ILE A 224 20.58 9.79 2.09
CA ILE A 224 19.21 10.13 2.51
C ILE A 224 18.64 11.24 1.61
N LYS A 225 19.39 12.32 1.38
CA LYS A 225 19.00 13.41 0.46
C LYS A 225 18.72 12.90 -0.95
N THR A 226 19.57 12.02 -1.47
CA THR A 226 19.41 11.44 -2.80
C THR A 226 18.14 10.60 -2.89
N LYS A 227 17.84 9.80 -1.87
CA LYS A 227 16.57 9.05 -1.80
C LYS A 227 15.37 9.97 -1.65
N LEU A 228 15.44 11.02 -0.82
CA LEU A 228 14.39 12.03 -0.69
C LEU A 228 14.09 12.74 -2.02
N LYS A 229 15.10 13.02 -2.85
CA LYS A 229 14.88 13.55 -4.21
C LYS A 229 14.02 12.62 -5.08
N THR A 230 14.13 11.30 -4.91
CA THR A 230 13.27 10.35 -5.64
C THR A 230 11.81 10.46 -5.19
N HIS A 231 11.55 10.77 -3.91
CA HIS A 231 10.19 11.04 -3.43
C HIS A 231 9.61 12.29 -4.10
N LYS A 232 10.38 13.40 -4.13
CA LYS A 232 9.97 14.63 -4.84
C LYS A 232 9.63 14.34 -6.31
N ALA A 233 10.51 13.63 -7.02
CA ALA A 233 10.30 13.28 -8.42
C ALA A 233 9.01 12.47 -8.62
N GLY A 234 8.77 11.45 -7.79
CA GLY A 234 7.56 10.63 -7.87
C GLY A 234 6.27 11.41 -7.62
N ILE A 235 6.25 12.29 -6.61
CA ILE A 235 5.07 13.12 -6.31
C ILE A 235 4.77 14.08 -7.46
N LEU A 236 5.79 14.76 -8.01
CA LEU A 236 5.59 15.68 -9.12
C LEU A 236 5.18 14.95 -10.41
N GLN A 237 5.74 13.77 -10.68
CA GLN A 237 5.33 12.94 -11.80
C GLN A 237 3.87 12.48 -11.67
N TYR A 238 3.38 12.25 -10.45
CA TYR A 238 1.96 11.95 -10.23
C TYR A 238 1.05 13.12 -10.62
N ILE A 239 1.46 14.37 -10.36
CA ILE A 239 0.77 15.57 -10.86
C ILE A 239 0.78 15.60 -12.39
N ASP A 240 1.92 15.32 -13.01
CA ASP A 240 2.03 15.31 -14.48
C ASP A 240 1.18 14.20 -15.13
N ASN A 241 1.02 13.06 -14.46
CA ASN A 241 0.10 12.01 -14.89
C ASN A 241 -1.36 12.47 -14.86
N MET A 242 -1.77 13.22 -13.83
CA MET A 242 -3.12 13.80 -13.78
C MET A 242 -3.34 14.87 -14.85
N LYS A 243 -2.34 15.74 -15.09
CA LYS A 243 -2.36 16.70 -16.22
C LYS A 243 -2.41 15.99 -17.57
N MET A 244 -1.76 14.83 -17.69
CA MET A 244 -1.89 13.97 -18.85
C MET A 244 -3.31 13.40 -18.95
N GLY A 245 -3.89 12.93 -17.85
CA GLY A 245 -5.27 12.44 -17.79
C GLY A 245 -6.28 13.42 -18.34
N VAL A 246 -6.21 14.70 -17.95
CA VAL A 246 -7.05 15.77 -18.50
C VAL A 246 -6.97 15.82 -20.03
N ARG A 247 -5.75 15.85 -20.60
CA ARG A 247 -5.53 15.90 -22.05
C ARG A 247 -5.98 14.63 -22.78
N LYS A 248 -5.97 13.49 -22.08
CA LYS A 248 -6.33 12.17 -22.63
C LYS A 248 -7.79 11.79 -22.37
N GLY A 249 -8.58 12.68 -21.78
CA GLY A 249 -9.98 12.42 -21.44
C GLY A 249 -10.16 11.44 -20.28
N MET A 250 -9.12 11.21 -19.48
CA MET A 250 -9.13 10.36 -18.29
C MET A 250 -9.29 11.23 -17.05
N VAL A 251 -10.53 11.63 -16.76
CA VAL A 251 -10.88 12.40 -15.57
C VAL A 251 -12.12 11.81 -14.92
N ARG A 252 -12.15 11.84 -13.58
CA ARG A 252 -13.27 11.33 -12.78
C ARG A 252 -14.46 12.29 -12.76
N SER A 253 -15.59 11.83 -12.22
CA SER A 253 -16.70 12.73 -11.89
C SER A 253 -16.30 13.69 -10.77
N VAL A 254 -17.03 14.81 -10.64
CA VAL A 254 -16.78 15.81 -9.59
C VAL A 254 -16.92 15.22 -8.19
N GLU A 255 -17.88 14.32 -7.98
CA GLU A 255 -18.09 13.62 -6.71
C GLU A 255 -16.91 12.70 -6.39
N GLU A 256 -16.42 11.93 -7.37
CA GLU A 256 -15.25 11.08 -7.22
C GLU A 256 -13.96 11.89 -6.99
N CYS A 257 -13.79 13.02 -7.67
CA CYS A 257 -12.67 13.93 -7.45
C CYS A 257 -12.71 14.52 -6.04
N GLN A 258 -13.87 15.01 -5.58
CA GLN A 258 -14.03 15.55 -4.23
C GLN A 258 -13.74 14.48 -3.16
N ALA A 259 -14.24 13.26 -3.38
CA ALA A 259 -13.95 12.09 -2.58
C ALA A 259 -12.44 11.77 -2.50
N GLY A 260 -11.76 11.79 -3.65
CA GLY A 260 -10.31 11.60 -3.73
C GLY A 260 -9.51 12.70 -3.02
N ILE A 261 -9.88 13.96 -3.23
CA ILE A 261 -9.29 15.12 -2.57
C ILE A 261 -9.43 15.00 -1.05
N ASN A 262 -10.63 14.71 -0.54
CA ASN A 262 -10.86 14.55 0.89
C ASN A 262 -9.99 13.43 1.48
N SER A 263 -9.82 12.33 0.74
CA SER A 263 -9.05 11.18 1.19
C SER A 263 -7.55 11.46 1.23
N ILE A 264 -6.99 12.05 0.16
CA ILE A 264 -5.55 12.39 0.14
C ILE A 264 -5.21 13.50 1.13
N LYS A 265 -6.11 14.47 1.35
CA LYS A 265 -5.94 15.47 2.43
C LYS A 265 -5.90 14.82 3.80
N ARG A 266 -6.73 13.81 4.05
CA ARG A 266 -6.73 13.08 5.33
C ARG A 266 -5.41 12.34 5.53
N ASP A 267 -4.89 11.70 4.49
CA ASP A 267 -3.61 10.98 4.57
C ASP A 267 -2.42 11.94 4.78
N TYR A 268 -2.53 13.18 4.26
CA TYR A 268 -1.55 14.26 4.44
C TYR A 268 -2.08 15.42 5.28
N LEU A 269 -2.84 15.12 6.34
CA LEU A 269 -3.58 16.12 7.12
C LEU A 269 -2.72 17.30 7.58
N ASN A 270 -1.54 17.00 8.14
CA ASN A 270 -0.68 18.09 8.63
C ASN A 270 -0.13 18.95 7.51
N VAL A 271 0.15 18.40 6.33
CA VAL A 271 0.54 19.20 5.16
C VAL A 271 -0.63 20.06 4.69
N SER A 272 -1.85 19.53 4.70
CA SER A 272 -3.04 20.32 4.32
C SER A 272 -3.35 21.45 5.30
N LEU A 273 -3.00 21.30 6.58
CA LEU A 273 -3.26 22.30 7.63
C LEU A 273 -2.15 23.34 7.76
N TYR A 274 -0.90 22.95 7.50
CA TYR A 274 0.28 23.77 7.78
C TYR A 274 1.19 23.96 6.55
N ASN A 275 0.68 23.72 5.35
CA ASN A 275 1.43 23.75 4.09
C ASN A 275 2.66 22.82 4.15
N ALA A 276 3.70 23.11 3.36
CA ALA A 276 4.92 22.30 3.27
C ALA A 276 5.56 21.94 4.63
N THR A 277 5.60 22.88 5.59
CA THR A 277 6.22 22.63 6.91
C THR A 277 5.42 21.64 7.77
N GLY A 278 4.13 21.45 7.46
CA GLY A 278 3.29 20.44 8.06
C GLY A 278 3.83 19.01 7.95
N VAL A 279 4.70 18.75 6.97
CA VAL A 279 5.35 17.43 6.83
C VAL A 279 6.12 17.04 8.08
N LEU A 280 6.73 17.99 8.80
CA LEU A 280 7.48 17.72 10.03
C LEU A 280 6.60 17.21 11.18
N LYS A 281 5.27 17.32 11.05
CA LYS A 281 4.29 16.83 12.03
C LYS A 281 3.69 15.48 11.61
N THR A 282 4.02 14.94 10.44
CA THR A 282 3.44 13.67 9.98
C THR A 282 4.12 12.48 10.65
N TRP A 283 3.34 11.42 10.89
CA TRP A 283 3.80 10.20 11.56
C TRP A 283 4.97 9.51 10.84
N PHE A 284 5.05 9.66 9.51
CA PHE A 284 6.01 8.94 8.70
C PHE A 284 7.40 9.56 8.66
N VAL A 285 7.54 10.85 9.01
CA VAL A 285 8.87 11.48 9.16
C VAL A 285 9.39 11.46 10.59
N GLN A 286 8.55 11.17 11.58
CA GLN A 286 8.96 11.22 13.00
C GLN A 286 10.23 10.41 13.30
N PRO A 287 10.45 9.20 12.74
CA PRO A 287 11.70 8.48 13.00
C PRO A 287 12.95 9.24 12.52
N LEU A 288 12.86 10.07 11.49
CA LEU A 288 13.98 10.89 11.00
C LEU A 288 14.15 12.18 11.83
N LEU A 289 13.19 12.54 12.67
CA LEU A 289 13.26 13.69 13.57
C LEU A 289 13.75 13.32 14.96
N ASP A 290 13.76 12.04 15.28
CA ASP A 290 14.21 11.50 16.55
C ASP A 290 15.72 11.71 16.74
N PRO A 291 16.19 12.27 17.87
CA PRO A 291 17.62 12.38 18.16
C PRO A 291 18.37 11.05 18.06
N ASP A 292 17.73 9.92 18.40
CA ASP A 292 18.34 8.59 18.33
C ASP A 292 18.65 8.18 16.90
N TYR A 293 17.98 8.75 15.89
CA TYR A 293 18.32 8.55 14.48
C TYR A 293 19.75 9.04 14.18
N TYR A 294 20.25 10.02 14.92
CA TYR A 294 21.57 10.61 14.69
C TYR A 294 22.64 10.12 15.66
N SER A 295 22.35 9.11 16.49
CA SER A 295 23.25 8.70 17.59
C SER A 295 24.65 8.24 17.15
N ASN A 296 24.84 7.92 15.87
CA ASN A 296 26.12 7.47 15.31
C ASN A 296 26.92 8.61 14.66
N ILE A 297 26.34 9.82 14.55
CA ILE A 297 27.03 11.01 14.06
C ILE A 297 27.84 11.59 15.21
N THR A 298 29.16 11.55 15.08
CA THR A 298 30.08 12.14 16.07
C THR A 298 30.13 13.66 15.95
N GLU A 299 30.61 14.32 17.01
CA GLU A 299 30.80 15.77 17.01
C GLU A 299 31.72 16.24 15.87
N ASP A 300 32.79 15.49 15.58
CA ASP A 300 33.70 15.80 14.48
C ASP A 300 32.99 15.77 13.12
N ILE A 301 32.17 14.74 12.87
CA ILE A 301 31.39 14.63 11.63
C ILE A 301 30.40 15.78 11.52
N ASP A 302 29.71 16.12 12.61
CA ASP A 302 28.73 17.20 12.63
C ASP A 302 29.39 18.58 12.44
N ASN A 303 30.58 18.80 13.00
CA ASN A 303 31.36 20.02 12.82
C ASN A 303 31.89 20.17 11.39
N GLU A 304 32.39 19.08 10.79
CA GLU A 304 32.77 19.07 9.38
C GLU A 304 31.55 19.33 8.48
N TRP A 305 30.39 18.77 8.82
CA TRP A 305 29.15 18.99 8.10
C TRP A 305 28.72 20.45 8.15
N LYS A 306 28.71 21.08 9.34
CA LYS A 306 28.39 22.51 9.54
C LYS A 306 29.27 23.41 8.70
N ALA A 307 30.57 23.13 8.63
CA ALA A 307 31.53 23.93 7.85
C ALA A 307 31.17 23.95 6.36
N LYS A 308 30.58 22.86 5.85
CA LYS A 308 30.17 22.71 4.44
C LYS A 308 28.72 23.17 4.16
N HIS A 309 27.88 23.27 5.20
CA HIS A 309 26.44 23.50 5.07
C HIS A 309 25.94 24.77 5.77
N GLY A 310 26.75 25.83 5.74
CA GLY A 310 26.35 27.15 6.23
C GLY A 310 26.04 27.19 7.73
N GLY A 311 26.76 26.39 8.52
CA GLY A 311 26.63 26.34 9.97
C GLY A 311 25.53 25.41 10.51
N LYS A 312 24.77 24.74 9.64
CA LYS A 312 23.68 23.83 10.04
C LYS A 312 24.22 22.46 10.42
N ASN A 313 23.73 21.90 11.52
CA ASN A 313 24.03 20.52 11.90
C ASN A 313 23.30 19.51 11.00
N VAL A 314 23.66 18.22 11.13
CA VAL A 314 23.06 17.15 10.32
C VAL A 314 21.55 17.07 10.52
N SER A 315 21.06 17.15 11.76
CA SER A 315 19.62 17.06 12.07
C SER A 315 18.82 18.23 11.48
N GLU A 316 19.36 19.45 11.57
CA GLU A 316 18.79 20.65 10.95
C GLU A 316 18.73 20.51 9.43
N THR A 317 19.81 19.99 8.83
CA THR A 317 19.88 19.78 7.39
C THR A 317 18.84 18.74 6.92
N ILE A 318 18.67 17.63 7.64
CA ILE A 318 17.64 16.64 7.32
C ILE A 318 16.23 17.22 7.49
N LYS A 319 15.95 18.03 8.52
CA LYS A 319 14.67 18.73 8.66
C LYS A 319 14.35 19.59 7.44
N GLU A 320 15.34 20.32 6.92
CA GLU A 320 15.17 21.09 5.68
C GLU A 320 14.92 20.20 4.48
N TYR A 321 15.66 19.10 4.34
CA TYR A 321 15.44 18.15 3.25
C TYR A 321 14.04 17.54 3.29
N LEU A 322 13.50 17.22 4.47
CA LEU A 322 12.14 16.74 4.61
C LEU A 322 11.12 17.78 4.11
N VAL A 323 11.28 19.05 4.46
CA VAL A 323 10.40 20.11 3.96
C VAL A 323 10.54 20.27 2.44
N THR A 324 11.76 20.34 1.92
CA THR A 324 12.01 20.62 0.49
C THR A 324 11.65 19.46 -0.44
N TYR A 325 11.88 18.21 -0.02
CA TYR A 325 11.70 17.04 -0.88
C TYR A 325 10.44 16.23 -0.60
N LEU A 326 9.75 16.48 0.52
CA LEU A 326 8.44 15.88 0.80
C LEU A 326 7.37 16.95 1.01
N GLY A 327 7.62 17.92 1.87
CA GLY A 327 6.64 18.96 2.21
C GLY A 327 6.19 19.81 1.02
N GLU A 328 7.11 20.45 0.33
CA GLU A 328 6.84 21.27 -0.86
C GLU A 328 6.09 20.50 -1.96
N PRO A 329 6.54 19.33 -2.43
CA PRO A 329 5.83 18.62 -3.49
C PRO A 329 4.46 18.08 -3.04
N LEU A 330 4.30 17.69 -1.76
CA LEU A 330 2.98 17.31 -1.23
C LEU A 330 2.02 18.51 -1.16
N ASP A 331 2.47 19.67 -0.69
CA ASP A 331 1.68 20.91 -0.69
C ASP A 331 1.29 21.29 -2.13
N GLN A 332 2.23 21.19 -3.08
CA GLN A 332 1.94 21.41 -4.50
C GLN A 332 0.90 20.42 -5.05
N LEU A 333 0.99 19.14 -4.70
CA LEU A 333 0.00 18.14 -5.07
C LEU A 333 -1.38 18.48 -4.52
N LEU A 334 -1.48 18.80 -3.23
CA LEU A 334 -2.74 19.15 -2.57
C LEU A 334 -3.37 20.39 -3.21
N ARG A 335 -2.59 21.45 -3.46
CA ARG A 335 -3.07 22.65 -4.14
C ARG A 335 -3.55 22.35 -5.56
N TYR A 336 -2.81 21.53 -6.32
CA TYR A 336 -3.20 21.15 -7.67
C TYR A 336 -4.53 20.40 -7.68
N VAL A 337 -4.71 19.39 -6.82
CA VAL A 337 -5.96 18.62 -6.81
C VAL A 337 -7.16 19.47 -6.34
N GLU A 338 -6.94 20.34 -5.36
CA GLU A 338 -7.99 21.19 -4.78
C GLU A 338 -8.43 22.35 -5.67
N ASN A 339 -7.51 22.95 -6.44
CA ASN A 339 -7.78 24.22 -7.10
C ASN A 339 -7.72 24.14 -8.63
N GLU A 340 -6.98 23.18 -9.18
CA GLU A 340 -6.77 23.07 -10.62
C GLU A 340 -7.44 21.82 -11.20
N HIS A 341 -7.11 20.63 -10.67
CA HIS A 341 -7.61 19.36 -11.21
C HIS A 341 -9.13 19.23 -11.08
N ILE A 342 -9.70 19.63 -9.92
CA ILE A 342 -11.14 19.55 -9.67
C ILE A 342 -11.97 20.28 -10.73
N ARG A 343 -11.42 21.35 -11.32
CA ARG A 343 -12.09 22.14 -12.36
C ARG A 343 -12.25 21.37 -13.66
N HIS A 344 -11.43 20.35 -13.88
CA HIS A 344 -11.53 19.46 -15.04
C HIS A 344 -12.45 18.26 -14.82
N CYS A 345 -12.88 18.02 -13.58
CA CYS A 345 -13.80 16.92 -13.27
C CYS A 345 -15.18 17.16 -13.84
N VAL A 346 -15.83 16.09 -14.27
CA VAL A 346 -17.09 16.18 -15.01
C VAL A 346 -18.30 15.95 -14.11
N PRO A 347 -19.48 16.49 -14.46
CA PRO A 347 -20.71 16.14 -13.75
C PRO A 347 -20.96 14.62 -13.78
N SER A 348 -21.52 14.06 -12.71
CA SER A 348 -21.78 12.60 -12.60
C SER A 348 -22.66 12.00 -13.69
N ASN A 349 -23.46 12.81 -14.39
CA ASN A 349 -24.25 12.34 -15.54
C ASN A 349 -23.42 12.18 -16.83
N VAL A 350 -22.18 12.68 -16.87
CA VAL A 350 -21.25 12.57 -18.01
C VAL A 350 -20.37 11.33 -17.88
N SER A 351 -19.86 11.08 -16.67
CA SER A 351 -19.06 9.90 -16.37
C SER A 351 -19.43 9.37 -14.99
N SER A 352 -19.70 8.08 -14.91
CA SER A 352 -19.95 7.36 -13.66
C SER A 352 -18.83 6.35 -13.34
N GLY A 353 -17.70 6.43 -14.05
CA GLY A 353 -16.52 5.60 -13.81
C GLY A 353 -15.75 5.27 -15.08
N LEU A 354 -14.80 4.34 -14.94
CA LEU A 354 -13.84 4.00 -16.01
C LEU A 354 -14.52 3.58 -17.32
N ALA A 355 -15.69 2.94 -17.27
CA ALA A 355 -16.38 2.42 -18.45
C ALA A 355 -16.76 3.52 -19.48
N ASN A 356 -16.91 4.77 -19.06
CA ASN A 356 -17.26 5.91 -19.91
C ASN A 356 -16.07 6.75 -20.38
N LEU A 357 -14.85 6.33 -20.03
CA LEU A 357 -13.61 7.02 -20.38
C LEU A 357 -12.92 6.32 -21.56
N PRO A 358 -12.18 7.07 -22.39
CA PRO A 358 -11.89 8.50 -22.30
C PRO A 358 -13.03 9.41 -22.81
N LEU A 359 -13.12 10.62 -22.24
CA LEU A 359 -13.95 11.72 -22.74
C LEU A 359 -13.43 12.20 -24.10
N LYS A 360 -14.29 12.82 -24.92
CA LYS A 360 -13.93 13.34 -26.26
C LYS A 360 -13.28 14.72 -26.26
N TYR A 361 -13.61 15.53 -25.25
CA TYR A 361 -13.17 16.91 -25.11
C TYR A 361 -12.77 17.18 -23.67
N VAL A 362 -11.91 18.17 -23.46
CA VAL A 362 -11.54 18.65 -22.13
C VAL A 362 -12.72 19.37 -21.51
N TRP A 363 -12.93 19.18 -20.21
CA TRP A 363 -13.95 19.87 -19.43
C TRP A 363 -13.32 20.93 -18.53
N PHE A 364 -14.09 21.98 -18.24
CA PHE A 364 -13.70 23.03 -17.33
C PHE A 364 -14.93 23.60 -16.62
N ASP A 365 -14.91 23.62 -15.28
CA ASP A 365 -16.00 24.05 -14.40
C ASP A 365 -17.37 23.47 -14.83
N GLY A 366 -17.39 22.15 -15.07
CA GLY A 366 -18.61 21.42 -15.44
C GLY A 366 -19.12 21.71 -16.86
N LYS A 367 -18.33 22.37 -17.72
CA LYS A 367 -18.68 22.62 -19.13
C LYS A 367 -17.70 21.95 -20.09
N GLU A 368 -18.25 21.31 -21.12
CA GLU A 368 -17.48 20.71 -22.21
C GLU A 368 -16.84 21.81 -23.07
N ASN A 369 -15.52 21.75 -23.28
CA ASN A 369 -14.80 22.65 -24.17
C ASN A 369 -14.55 21.99 -25.53
N LYS A 370 -15.47 22.17 -26.48
CA LYS A 370 -15.39 21.58 -27.83
C LYS A 370 -14.22 22.07 -28.67
N SER A 371 -13.60 23.20 -28.31
CA SER A 371 -12.40 23.69 -28.98
C SER A 371 -11.15 22.91 -28.57
N TRP A 372 -11.20 22.13 -27.48
CA TRP A 372 -10.07 21.38 -26.93
C TRP A 372 -10.37 19.87 -26.96
N PRO A 373 -10.17 19.20 -28.11
CA PRO A 373 -10.32 17.75 -28.21
C PRO A 373 -9.25 17.04 -27.38
N THR A 374 -9.62 15.88 -26.82
CA THR A 374 -8.68 15.01 -26.11
C THR A 374 -7.91 14.11 -27.08
N ASP A 375 -6.76 13.63 -26.64
CA ASP A 375 -5.95 12.60 -27.32
C ASP A 375 -6.04 11.26 -26.55
N PRO A 376 -6.96 10.36 -26.92
CA PRO A 376 -7.23 9.12 -26.19
C PRO A 376 -6.22 8.01 -26.49
N THR A 377 -4.93 8.33 -26.55
CA THR A 377 -3.85 7.36 -26.79
C THR A 377 -2.89 7.30 -25.61
N LEU A 378 -2.30 6.14 -25.31
CA LEU A 378 -1.23 6.04 -24.33
C LEU A 378 0.06 6.67 -24.89
N PRO A 379 1.05 7.01 -24.04
CA PRO A 379 2.33 7.54 -24.51
C PRO A 379 3.03 6.69 -25.58
N THR A 380 2.78 5.38 -25.63
CA THR A 380 3.31 4.46 -26.65
C THR A 380 2.39 4.26 -27.87
N GLY A 381 1.27 4.98 -27.95
CA GLY A 381 0.37 5.05 -29.11
C GLY A 381 -0.85 4.12 -29.05
N GLU A 382 -0.94 3.20 -28.09
CA GLU A 382 -2.10 2.31 -27.96
C GLU A 382 -3.35 3.10 -27.53
N PRO A 383 -4.54 2.78 -28.06
CA PRO A 383 -5.77 3.50 -27.69
C PRO A 383 -6.18 3.22 -26.24
N LEU A 384 -6.66 4.26 -25.55
CA LEU A 384 -7.32 4.14 -24.26
C LEU A 384 -8.76 3.67 -24.45
N ASN A 385 -9.16 2.64 -23.69
CA ASN A 385 -10.52 2.13 -23.71
C ASN A 385 -10.95 1.67 -22.32
N GLY A 386 -11.65 2.55 -21.61
CA GLY A 386 -12.11 2.29 -20.26
C GLY A 386 -13.18 1.20 -20.17
N SER A 387 -14.03 1.05 -21.19
CA SER A 387 -15.02 -0.04 -21.27
C SER A 387 -14.36 -1.43 -21.34
N GLN A 388 -13.15 -1.54 -21.92
CA GLN A 388 -12.36 -2.79 -21.91
C GLN A 388 -11.55 -2.97 -20.64
N ALA A 389 -11.12 -1.87 -20.01
CA ALA A 389 -10.36 -1.90 -18.77
C ALA A 389 -11.23 -2.28 -17.57
N TYR A 390 -12.46 -1.76 -17.48
CA TYR A 390 -13.35 -1.96 -16.34
C TYR A 390 -13.61 -3.45 -15.98
N PRO A 391 -13.98 -4.34 -16.93
CA PRO A 391 -14.16 -5.76 -16.62
C PRO A 391 -12.88 -6.45 -16.15
N LYS A 392 -11.69 -6.00 -16.57
CA LYS A 392 -10.42 -6.56 -16.10
C LYS A 392 -10.21 -6.26 -14.62
N SER A 393 -10.54 -5.05 -14.18
CA SER A 393 -10.44 -4.67 -12.76
C SER A 393 -11.48 -5.39 -11.90
N CYS A 394 -12.72 -5.55 -12.37
CA CYS A 394 -13.77 -6.26 -11.61
C CYS A 394 -13.46 -7.76 -11.38
N ARG A 395 -12.71 -8.40 -12.29
CA ARG A 395 -12.31 -9.81 -12.15
C ARG A 395 -11.40 -10.08 -10.95
N PHE A 396 -10.80 -9.05 -10.37
CA PHE A 396 -10.01 -9.19 -9.15
C PHE A 396 -10.86 -9.71 -7.98
N SER A 397 -12.02 -9.09 -7.73
CA SER A 397 -12.87 -9.39 -6.57
C SER A 397 -13.70 -10.67 -6.72
N GLN A 398 -13.74 -11.28 -7.92
CA GLN A 398 -14.57 -12.45 -8.20
C GLN A 398 -13.82 -13.79 -8.02
N GLN A 399 -12.51 -13.76 -7.75
CA GLN A 399 -11.67 -14.97 -7.68
C GLN A 399 -11.08 -15.25 -6.29
N THR A 400 -11.53 -14.55 -5.25
CA THR A 400 -11.31 -14.96 -3.86
C THR A 400 -12.39 -15.96 -3.46
N PRO A 401 -12.10 -17.27 -3.34
CA PRO A 401 -13.00 -18.22 -2.71
C PRO A 401 -13.22 -17.93 -1.23
#